data_AF-A0A7Z9HFD2-F1
#
_entry.id   AF-A0A7Z9HFD2-F1
#
_cell.length_a   1.000
_cell.length_b   1.000
_cell.length_c   1.000
_cell.angle_alpha   90.00
_cell.angle_beta   90.00
_cell.angle_gamma   90.00
#
_symmetry.space_group_name_H-M   'P 1'
#
loop_
_entity.id
_entity.type
_entity.pdbx_description
1 polymer ?
#
loop_
_entity_poly.entity_id
_entity_poly.type
_entity_poly.pdbx_seq_one_letter_code
_entity_poly.pdbx_strand_id
1 'polypeptide(L)'
;NIFYGQGFKDILNKAKTGKQGATIFGYQVTDPERFGVVEFDSDNKVVSIEEKPDKPRSNFAVTGLYFFDNKVIEFAKNVKPSKRGELEITDVIQQYFEKGELFAEDFGRGFAWLDTGTHKSLMAAGQFVQVIEERQGLKIACLEELGYRNGWITKEKLMKIVVSLGNTPYGNYVKMIAEQ
;
A
#
# COMPACT_ATOMS: atom_id res chain seq x y z
N ASN A 1 -3.89 -6.26 -0.03
CA ASN A 1 -3.75 -4.80 -0.26
C ASN A 1 -3.38 -4.55 -1.71
N ILE A 2 -4.25 -3.88 -2.46
CA ILE A 2 -3.98 -3.36 -3.81
C ILE A 2 -4.12 -1.84 -3.73
N PHE A 3 -3.13 -1.12 -4.26
CA PHE A 3 -3.10 0.34 -4.28
C PHE A 3 -3.05 0.82 -5.73
N TYR A 4 -3.89 1.78 -6.08
CA TYR A 4 -3.90 2.42 -7.39
C TYR A 4 -4.22 3.90 -7.24
N GLY A 5 -3.43 4.75 -7.86
CA GLY A 5 -3.64 6.20 -7.82
C GLY A 5 -2.50 6.95 -8.50
N GLN A 6 -2.81 8.12 -9.03
CA GLN A 6 -1.82 9.00 -9.63
C GLN A 6 -0.82 9.48 -8.56
N GLY A 7 0.47 9.53 -8.92
CA GLY A 7 1.52 10.03 -8.00
C GLY A 7 1.92 9.05 -6.90
N PHE A 8 1.46 7.79 -6.94
CA PHE A 8 1.80 6.81 -5.90
C PHE A 8 3.31 6.63 -5.71
N LYS A 9 4.09 6.66 -6.81
CA LYS A 9 5.56 6.58 -6.75
C LYS A 9 6.17 7.72 -5.92
N ASP A 10 5.65 8.94 -6.03
CA ASP A 10 6.18 10.09 -5.31
C ASP A 10 5.81 10.03 -3.82
N ILE A 11 4.59 9.59 -3.52
CA ILE A 11 4.15 9.31 -2.14
C ILE A 11 5.06 8.26 -1.48
N LEU A 12 5.33 7.15 -2.18
CA LEU A 12 6.23 6.10 -1.68
C LEU A 12 7.67 6.59 -1.50
N ASN A 13 8.18 7.38 -2.44
CA ASN A 13 9.53 7.93 -2.33
C ASN A 13 9.65 8.89 -1.15
N LYS A 14 8.65 9.75 -0.93
CA LYS A 14 8.60 10.68 0.21
C LYS A 14 8.61 9.93 1.54
N ALA A 15 7.82 8.86 1.66
CA ALA A 15 7.82 8.02 2.86
C ALA A 15 9.16 7.28 3.05
N LYS A 16 9.78 6.81 1.97
CA LYS A 16 11.09 6.13 1.99
C LYS A 16 12.23 7.04 2.41
N THR A 17 12.28 8.27 1.90
CA THR A 17 13.36 9.24 2.20
C THR A 17 12.98 10.23 3.29
N GLY A 18 11.85 10.00 3.96
CA GLY A 18 11.26 10.90 4.92
C GLY A 18 12.03 10.99 6.23
N LYS A 19 11.35 11.53 7.25
CA LYS A 19 11.89 11.67 8.60
C LYS A 19 12.16 10.30 9.22
N GLN A 20 13.14 10.25 10.11
CA GLN A 20 13.38 9.08 10.95
C GLN A 20 12.16 8.81 11.85
N GLY A 21 11.65 7.58 11.84
CA GLY A 21 10.43 7.20 12.54
C GLY A 21 9.62 6.18 11.75
N ALA A 22 8.30 6.26 11.87
CA ALA A 22 7.36 5.45 11.11
C ALA A 22 6.45 6.33 10.24
N THR A 23 6.16 5.89 9.01
CA THR A 23 5.11 6.49 8.17
C THR A 23 4.03 5.46 7.88
N ILE A 24 2.79 5.82 8.20
CA ILE A 24 1.59 5.05 7.88
C ILE A 24 0.77 5.78 6.83
N PHE A 25 -0.14 5.07 6.17
CA PHE A 25 -1.03 5.67 5.18
C PHE A 25 -2.48 5.49 5.61
N GLY A 26 -3.17 6.62 5.73
CA GLY A 26 -4.60 6.66 6.01
C GLY A 26 -5.41 6.53 4.71
N TYR A 27 -6.53 5.84 4.80
CA TYR A 27 -7.51 5.77 3.72
C TYR A 27 -8.92 5.81 4.29
N GLN A 28 -9.77 6.65 3.70
CA GLN A 28 -11.16 6.78 4.14
C GLN A 28 -11.96 5.52 3.75
N VAL A 29 -12.56 4.86 4.74
CA VAL A 29 -13.38 3.66 4.57
C VAL A 29 -14.79 3.86 5.14
N THR A 30 -15.72 3.00 4.73
CA THR A 30 -17.10 3.02 5.24
C THR A 30 -17.29 2.19 6.51
N ASP A 31 -16.40 1.23 6.75
CA ASP A 31 -16.43 0.24 7.83
C ASP A 31 -15.09 0.22 8.63
N PRO A 32 -14.73 1.35 9.26
CA PRO A 32 -13.43 1.53 9.95
C PRO A 32 -13.17 0.54 11.11
N GLU A 33 -14.22 0.02 11.75
CA GLU A 33 -14.12 -0.91 12.89
C GLU A 33 -13.39 -2.23 12.56
N ARG A 34 -13.23 -2.54 11.27
CA ARG A 34 -12.54 -3.75 10.80
C ARG A 34 -11.02 -3.60 10.74
N PHE A 35 -10.51 -2.38 10.90
CA PHE A 35 -9.11 -2.02 10.68
C PHE A 35 -8.51 -1.33 11.90
N GLY A 36 -7.19 -1.09 11.86
CA GLY A 36 -6.59 -0.05 12.70
C GLY A 36 -7.11 1.31 12.24
N VAL A 37 -7.62 2.12 13.17
CA VAL A 37 -8.21 3.44 12.89
C VAL A 37 -7.26 4.51 13.37
N VAL A 38 -7.03 5.51 12.53
CA VAL A 38 -6.15 6.64 12.83
C VAL A 38 -6.93 7.94 12.77
N GLU A 39 -6.74 8.80 13.76
CA GLU A 39 -7.30 10.15 13.79
C GLU A 39 -6.21 11.17 13.44
N PHE A 40 -6.57 12.14 12.61
CA PHE A 40 -5.70 13.24 12.22
C PHE A 40 -6.24 14.57 12.74
N ASP A 41 -5.34 15.49 13.11
CA ASP A 41 -5.68 16.88 13.32
C ASP A 41 -5.72 17.66 11.98
N SER A 42 -6.01 18.97 12.06
CA SER A 42 -6.06 19.86 10.89
C SER A 42 -4.74 20.00 10.13
N ASP A 43 -3.61 19.66 10.77
CA ASP A 43 -2.27 19.74 10.18
C ASP A 43 -1.78 18.36 9.69
N ASN A 44 -2.68 17.37 9.59
CA ASN A 44 -2.41 15.97 9.24
C ASN A 44 -1.46 15.25 10.21
N LYS A 45 -1.38 15.69 11.47
CA LYS A 45 -0.65 14.97 12.51
C LYS A 45 -1.54 13.90 13.12
N VAL A 46 -0.96 12.74 13.42
CA VAL A 46 -1.68 11.67 14.12
C VAL A 46 -2.02 12.10 15.54
N VAL A 47 -3.29 11.98 15.91
CA VAL A 47 -3.86 12.29 17.23
C VAL A 47 -4.16 11.03 18.03
N SER A 48 -4.58 9.96 17.35
CA SER A 48 -4.85 8.67 17.98
C SER A 48 -4.69 7.54 16.97
N ILE A 49 -4.36 6.34 17.48
CA ILE A 49 -4.40 5.09 16.73
C ILE A 49 -5.01 4.00 17.61
N GLU A 50 -5.99 3.26 17.08
CA GLU A 50 -6.72 2.22 17.81
C GLU A 50 -6.88 0.98 16.90
N GLU A 51 -6.59 -0.22 17.41
CA GLU A 51 -6.81 -1.47 16.67
C GLU A 51 -8.27 -1.90 16.78
N LYS A 52 -8.99 -1.95 15.65
CA LYS A 52 -10.37 -2.45 15.54
C LYS A 52 -11.29 -1.93 16.64
N PRO A 53 -11.43 -0.59 16.78
CA PRO A 53 -12.24 -0.02 17.85
C PRO A 53 -13.73 -0.30 17.63
N ASP A 54 -14.44 -0.68 18.70
CA ASP A 54 -15.91 -0.83 18.68
C ASP A 54 -16.61 0.50 18.34
N LYS A 55 -15.97 1.64 18.66
CA LYS A 55 -16.44 3.00 18.41
C LYS A 55 -15.32 3.83 17.78
N PRO A 56 -15.14 3.78 16.46
CA PRO A 56 -14.04 4.45 15.77
C PRO A 56 -14.15 5.96 15.90
N ARG A 57 -13.02 6.62 16.18
CA ARG A 57 -12.94 8.10 16.28
C ARG A 57 -12.90 8.81 14.94
N SER A 58 -12.53 8.09 13.89
CA SER A 58 -12.47 8.59 12.52
C SER A 58 -12.91 7.51 11.53
N ASN A 59 -13.12 7.90 10.28
CA ASN A 59 -13.36 6.97 9.18
C ASN A 59 -12.07 6.62 8.42
N PHE A 60 -10.89 6.92 8.97
CA PHE A 60 -9.61 6.64 8.33
C PHE A 60 -9.02 5.34 8.86
N ALA A 61 -8.99 4.34 8.00
CA ALA A 61 -8.27 3.11 8.25
C ALA A 61 -6.79 3.28 7.93
N VAL A 62 -5.95 2.70 8.77
CA VAL A 62 -4.54 2.47 8.47
C VAL A 62 -4.47 1.35 7.44
N THR A 63 -3.96 1.67 6.25
CA THR A 63 -3.80 0.68 5.18
C THR A 63 -2.68 -0.30 5.50
N GLY A 64 -2.63 -1.44 4.80
CA GLY A 64 -1.57 -2.44 4.96
C GLY A 64 -0.22 -2.07 4.32
N LEU A 65 0.18 -0.81 4.37
CA LEU A 65 1.47 -0.31 3.91
C LEU A 65 2.12 0.55 5.00
N TYR A 66 3.38 0.26 5.29
CA TYR A 66 4.09 0.87 6.42
C TYR A 66 5.56 1.10 6.04
N PHE A 67 6.10 2.26 6.42
CA PHE A 67 7.53 2.52 6.39
C PHE A 67 8.01 2.68 7.83
N PHE A 68 9.13 2.04 8.15
CA PHE A 68 9.73 2.13 9.47
C PHE A 68 11.23 2.36 9.36
N ASP A 69 11.79 3.10 10.31
CA ASP A 69 13.21 3.06 10.60
C ASP A 69 13.61 1.76 11.32
N ASN A 70 14.90 1.61 11.62
CA ASN A 70 15.42 0.38 12.19
C ASN A 70 14.95 0.10 13.65
N LYS A 71 14.34 1.07 14.34
CA LYS A 71 13.82 0.88 15.72
C LYS A 71 12.68 -0.14 15.76
N VAL A 72 12.01 -0.37 14.62
CA VAL A 72 10.90 -1.31 14.47
C VAL A 72 11.26 -2.71 14.97
N ILE A 73 12.52 -3.12 14.84
CA ILE A 73 13.00 -4.43 15.29
C ILE A 73 12.84 -4.54 16.81
N GLU A 74 13.27 -3.52 17.56
CA GLU A 74 13.15 -3.50 19.01
C GLU A 74 11.69 -3.31 19.44
N PHE A 75 10.92 -2.48 18.75
CA PHE A 75 9.50 -2.30 19.05
C PHE A 75 8.69 -3.57 18.82
N ALA A 76 8.96 -4.30 17.74
CA ALA A 76 8.30 -5.57 17.43
C ALA A 76 8.62 -6.66 18.48
N LYS A 77 9.85 -6.72 19.00
CA LYS A 77 10.21 -7.66 20.09
C LYS A 77 9.45 -7.39 21.40
N ASN A 78 9.04 -6.15 21.62
CA ASN A 78 8.33 -5.73 22.84
C ASN A 78 6.81 -5.88 22.75
N VAL A 79 6.27 -6.21 21.57
CA VAL A 79 4.82 -6.44 21.39
C VAL A 79 4.40 -7.68 22.16
N LYS A 80 3.26 -7.56 22.86
CA LYS A 80 2.63 -8.67 23.58
C LYS A 80 1.45 -9.20 22.75
N PRO A 81 1.14 -10.51 22.86
CA PRO A 81 -0.05 -11.05 22.20
C PRO A 81 -1.32 -10.31 22.63
N SER A 82 -2.17 -9.98 21.67
CA SER A 82 -3.48 -9.37 21.90
C SER A 82 -4.47 -10.36 22.50
N LYS A 83 -5.71 -9.93 22.75
CA LYS A 83 -6.79 -10.80 23.26
C LYS A 83 -7.07 -12.00 22.33
N ARG A 84 -6.72 -11.90 21.04
CA ARG A 84 -6.83 -12.99 20.05
C ARG A 84 -5.54 -13.78 19.83
N GLY A 85 -4.49 -13.49 20.61
CA GLY A 85 -3.21 -14.21 20.56
C GLY A 85 -2.29 -13.80 19.41
N GLU A 86 -2.55 -12.66 18.75
CA GLU A 86 -1.73 -12.14 17.66
C GLU A 86 -0.78 -11.04 18.14
N LEU A 87 0.37 -10.89 17.50
CA LEU A 87 1.24 -9.71 17.66
C LEU A 87 0.78 -8.65 16.68
N GLU A 88 0.15 -7.58 17.19
CA GLU A 88 -0.51 -6.60 16.35
C GLU A 88 0.48 -5.58 15.79
N ILE A 89 0.40 -5.28 14.49
CA ILE A 89 1.20 -4.21 13.90
C ILE A 89 0.85 -2.85 14.52
N THR A 90 -0.40 -2.67 14.96
CA THR A 90 -0.88 -1.45 15.62
C THR A 90 -0.15 -1.20 16.95
N ASP A 91 0.29 -2.24 17.67
CA ASP A 91 1.11 -2.08 18.88
C ASP A 91 2.53 -1.58 18.56
N VAL A 92 3.08 -1.94 17.40
CA VAL A 92 4.35 -1.39 16.91
C VAL A 92 4.18 0.09 16.54
N ILE A 93 3.11 0.41 15.81
CA ILE A 93 2.81 1.79 15.39
C ILE A 93 2.53 2.68 16.61
N GLN A 94 1.82 2.17 17.60
CA GLN A 94 1.53 2.84 18.88
C GLN A 94 2.83 3.25 19.60
N GLN A 95 3.87 2.41 19.59
CA GLN A 95 5.17 2.77 20.19
C GLN A 95 5.84 3.96 19.47
N TYR A 96 5.73 4.06 18.14
CA TYR A 96 6.18 5.24 17.40
C TYR A 96 5.33 6.48 17.70
N PHE A 97 4.01 6.31 17.83
CA PHE A 97 3.08 7.37 18.19
C PHE A 97 3.42 7.98 19.56
N GLU A 98 3.62 7.14 20.58
CA GLU A 98 3.98 7.56 21.95
C GLU A 98 5.30 8.34 22.02
N LYS A 99 6.21 8.06 21.09
CA LYS A 99 7.50 8.76 20.96
C LYS A 99 7.42 10.03 20.11
N GLY A 100 6.26 10.35 19.52
CA GLY A 100 6.12 11.47 18.58
C GLY A 100 6.86 11.27 17.26
N GLU A 101 7.16 10.01 16.91
CA GLU A 101 7.92 9.60 15.72
C GLU A 101 7.02 8.92 14.67
N LEU A 102 5.69 9.07 14.79
CA LEU A 102 4.72 8.58 13.83
C LEU A 102 4.27 9.71 12.90
N PHE A 103 4.43 9.47 11.61
CA PHE A 103 3.96 10.32 10.52
C PHE A 103 2.86 9.60 9.76
N ALA A 104 1.97 10.36 9.14
CA ALA A 104 0.93 9.82 8.29
C ALA A 104 0.84 10.59 6.98
N GLU A 105 0.52 9.84 5.92
CA GLU A 105 0.18 10.40 4.62
C GLU A 105 -1.26 9.97 4.29
N ASP A 106 -2.05 10.90 3.75
CA ASP A 106 -3.39 10.61 3.21
C ASP A 106 -3.27 10.33 1.71
N PHE A 107 -3.80 9.19 1.27
CA PHE A 107 -3.90 8.88 -0.14
C PHE A 107 -4.91 9.78 -0.88
N GLY A 108 -5.84 10.40 -0.16
CA GLY A 108 -6.85 11.29 -0.72
C GLY A 108 -7.84 10.56 -1.63
N ARG A 109 -8.86 11.31 -2.08
CA ARG A 109 -10.02 10.74 -2.80
C ARG A 109 -9.71 10.13 -4.19
N GLY A 110 -8.55 10.44 -4.76
CA GLY A 110 -8.16 9.98 -6.10
C GLY A 110 -7.51 8.60 -6.12
N PHE A 111 -7.24 8.04 -4.94
CA PHE A 111 -6.69 6.70 -4.79
C PHE A 111 -7.78 5.67 -4.60
N ALA A 112 -7.47 4.45 -5.03
CA ALA A 112 -8.20 3.25 -4.68
C ALA A 112 -7.29 2.37 -3.83
N TRP A 113 -7.73 2.09 -2.61
CA TRP A 113 -7.20 1.00 -1.79
C TRP A 113 -8.23 -0.13 -1.75
N LEU A 114 -7.82 -1.31 -2.20
CA LEU A 114 -8.69 -2.47 -2.27
C LEU A 114 -8.12 -3.57 -1.38
N ASP A 115 -8.90 -3.94 -0.35
CA ASP A 115 -8.64 -5.12 0.46
C ASP A 115 -9.33 -6.35 -0.14
N THR A 116 -8.60 -7.46 -0.21
CA THR A 116 -9.04 -8.71 -0.86
C THR A 116 -9.41 -9.79 0.15
N GLY A 117 -9.77 -9.40 1.39
CA GLY A 117 -10.06 -10.33 2.48
C GLY A 117 -11.38 -11.10 2.38
N THR A 118 -12.27 -10.77 1.43
CA THR A 118 -13.55 -11.47 1.23
C THR A 118 -13.76 -11.85 -0.23
N HIS A 119 -14.60 -12.85 -0.52
CA HIS A 119 -14.95 -13.19 -1.92
C HIS A 119 -15.51 -11.98 -2.68
N LYS A 120 -16.39 -11.20 -2.06
CA LYS A 120 -16.98 -9.99 -2.66
C LYS A 120 -15.91 -8.94 -2.96
N SER A 121 -15.01 -8.68 -2.01
CA SER A 121 -13.98 -7.65 -2.20
C SER A 121 -12.90 -8.09 -3.19
N LEU A 122 -12.58 -9.39 -3.27
CA LEU A 122 -11.72 -9.96 -4.31
C LEU A 122 -12.32 -9.80 -5.71
N MET A 123 -13.61 -10.10 -5.89
CA MET A 123 -14.30 -9.89 -7.17
C MET A 123 -14.31 -8.42 -7.58
N ALA A 124 -14.62 -7.51 -6.64
CA ALA A 124 -14.61 -6.07 -6.90
C ALA A 124 -13.21 -5.59 -7.30
N ALA A 125 -12.15 -6.10 -6.67
CA ALA A 125 -10.78 -5.77 -7.03
C ALA A 125 -10.41 -6.25 -8.44
N GLY A 126 -10.81 -7.47 -8.82
CA GLY A 126 -10.62 -7.98 -10.17
C GLY A 126 -11.32 -7.13 -11.23
N GLN A 127 -12.58 -6.76 -10.98
CA GLN A 127 -13.34 -5.88 -11.87
C GLN A 127 -12.70 -4.49 -12.00
N PHE A 128 -12.23 -3.92 -10.89
CA PHE A 128 -11.54 -2.63 -10.89
C PHE A 128 -10.31 -2.66 -11.80
N VAL A 129 -9.42 -3.65 -11.60
CA VAL A 129 -8.20 -3.80 -12.40
C VAL A 129 -8.56 -3.99 -13.88
N GLN A 130 -9.49 -4.88 -14.18
CA GLN A 130 -9.93 -5.15 -15.55
C GLN A 130 -10.40 -3.87 -16.26
N VAL A 131 -11.31 -3.12 -15.64
CA VAL A 131 -11.88 -1.89 -16.24
C VAL A 131 -10.80 -0.86 -16.52
N ILE A 132 -9.85 -0.67 -15.60
CA ILE A 132 -8.78 0.30 -15.79
C ILE A 132 -7.83 -0.15 -16.92
N GLU A 133 -7.39 -1.41 -16.91
CA GLU A 133 -6.48 -1.92 -17.94
C GLU A 133 -7.10 -1.87 -19.35
N GLU A 134 -8.37 -2.25 -19.49
CA GLU A 134 -9.07 -2.22 -20.77
C GLU A 134 -9.25 -0.80 -21.32
N ARG A 135 -9.46 0.19 -20.43
CA ARG A 135 -9.68 1.59 -20.84
C ARG A 135 -8.40 2.34 -21.15
N GLN A 136 -7.31 2.04 -20.44
CA GLN A 136 -6.03 2.72 -20.62
C GLN A 136 -5.11 2.00 -21.62
N GLY A 137 -5.28 0.69 -21.82
CA GLY A 137 -4.33 -0.14 -22.57
C GLY A 137 -3.01 -0.34 -21.84
N LEU A 138 -2.96 -0.01 -20.55
CA LEU A 138 -1.79 -0.13 -19.67
C LEU A 138 -2.09 -1.08 -18.52
N LYS A 139 -1.06 -1.77 -18.02
CA LYS A 139 -1.22 -2.73 -16.93
C LYS A 139 -0.97 -2.12 -15.56
N ILE A 140 -1.76 -2.55 -14.59
CA ILE A 140 -1.51 -2.24 -13.18
C ILE A 140 -0.52 -3.27 -12.64
N ALA A 141 0.57 -2.80 -12.03
CA ALA A 141 1.58 -3.65 -11.39
C ALA A 141 2.28 -4.68 -12.31
N CYS A 142 2.50 -4.36 -13.59
CA CYS A 142 3.39 -5.14 -14.46
C CYS A 142 4.84 -5.01 -13.98
N LEU A 143 5.40 -6.08 -13.42
CA LEU A 143 6.73 -6.06 -12.80
C LEU A 143 7.86 -5.90 -13.82
N GLU A 144 7.69 -6.47 -15.01
CA GLU A 144 8.65 -6.35 -16.11
C GLU A 144 8.74 -4.91 -16.61
N GLU A 145 7.61 -4.23 -16.78
CA GLU A 145 7.57 -2.81 -17.12
C GLU A 145 8.21 -1.96 -16.02
N LEU A 146 7.87 -2.21 -14.75
CA LEU A 146 8.48 -1.50 -13.62
C LEU A 146 9.99 -1.70 -13.60
N GLY A 147 10.47 -2.93 -13.76
CA GLY A 147 11.89 -3.25 -13.80
C GLY A 147 12.60 -2.54 -14.97
N TYR A 148 11.99 -2.52 -16.14
CA TYR A 148 12.55 -1.86 -17.31
C TYR A 148 12.60 -0.33 -17.15
N ARG A 149 11.47 0.30 -16.78
CA ARG A 149 11.38 1.75 -16.61
C ARG A 149 12.25 2.28 -15.46
N ASN A 150 12.50 1.48 -14.43
CA ASN A 150 13.44 1.84 -13.34
C ASN A 150 14.89 1.44 -13.64
N GLY A 151 15.18 0.86 -14.81
CA GLY A 151 16.54 0.49 -15.22
C GLY A 151 17.13 -0.74 -14.51
N TRP A 152 16.29 -1.56 -13.86
CA TRP A 152 16.73 -2.78 -13.18
C TRP A 152 17.02 -3.93 -14.15
N ILE A 153 16.36 -3.92 -15.31
CA ILE A 153 16.58 -4.87 -16.40
C ILE A 153 16.77 -4.13 -17.72
N THR A 154 17.59 -4.69 -18.60
CA THR A 154 17.82 -4.14 -19.94
C THR A 154 16.73 -4.56 -20.91
N LYS A 155 16.66 -3.89 -22.08
CA LYS A 155 15.75 -4.26 -23.17
C LYS A 155 15.99 -5.68 -23.65
N GLU A 156 17.25 -6.13 -23.72
CA GLU A 156 17.60 -7.50 -24.13
C GLU A 156 17.05 -8.52 -23.13
N LYS A 157 17.11 -8.23 -21.82
CA LYS A 157 16.53 -9.08 -20.78
C LYS A 157 15.01 -9.10 -20.88
N LEU A 158 14.38 -7.94 -21.10
CA LEU A 158 12.94 -7.82 -21.27
C LEU A 158 12.45 -8.63 -22.49
N MET A 159 13.13 -8.55 -23.63
CA MET A 159 12.79 -9.32 -24.83
C MET A 159 12.93 -10.83 -24.63
N LYS A 160 13.88 -11.30 -23.83
CA LYS A 160 13.95 -12.72 -23.45
C LYS A 160 12.72 -13.16 -22.65
N ILE A 161 12.20 -12.29 -21.78
CA ILE A 161 10.95 -12.55 -21.04
C ILE A 161 9.77 -12.62 -22.02
N VAL A 162 9.67 -11.68 -22.96
CA VAL A 162 8.63 -11.70 -24.01
C VAL A 162 8.60 -13.04 -24.75
N VAL A 163 9.77 -13.56 -25.17
CA VAL A 163 9.85 -14.87 -25.84
C VAL A 163 9.31 -15.99 -24.94
N SER A 164 9.63 -15.97 -23.64
CA SER A 164 9.13 -16.98 -22.70
C SER A 164 7.62 -16.90 -22.43
N LEU A 165 7.04 -15.71 -22.51
CA LEU A 165 5.60 -15.47 -22.31
C LEU A 165 4.76 -15.87 -23.55
N GLY A 166 5.40 -16.03 -24.71
CA GLY A 166 4.76 -16.40 -25.97
C GLY A 166 3.70 -15.38 -26.41
N ASN A 167 2.81 -15.83 -27.31
CA ASN A 167 1.72 -15.00 -27.84
C ASN A 167 0.51 -14.97 -26.89
N THR A 168 0.70 -14.40 -25.69
CA THR A 168 -0.36 -14.17 -24.71
C THR A 168 -0.70 -12.68 -24.63
N PRO A 169 -1.90 -12.29 -24.14
CA PRO A 169 -2.22 -10.87 -23.94
C PRO A 169 -1.19 -10.15 -23.05
N TYR A 170 -0.67 -10.83 -22.03
CA TYR A 170 0.39 -10.31 -21.17
C TYR A 170 1.73 -10.21 -21.92
N GLY A 171 2.14 -11.24 -22.65
CA GLY A 171 3.37 -11.22 -23.47
C GLY A 171 3.35 -10.12 -24.53
N ASN A 172 2.21 -9.90 -25.19
CA ASN A 172 2.02 -8.83 -26.16
C ASN A 172 2.13 -7.43 -25.53
N TYR A 173 1.62 -7.25 -24.31
CA TYR A 173 1.81 -6.02 -23.55
C TYR A 173 3.29 -5.78 -23.23
N VAL A 174 3.97 -6.77 -22.65
CA VAL A 174 5.40 -6.64 -22.30
C VAL A 174 6.26 -6.36 -23.53
N LYS A 175 5.90 -6.97 -24.68
CA LYS A 175 6.54 -6.69 -25.97
C LYS A 175 6.34 -5.24 -26.40
N MET A 176 5.12 -4.74 -26.34
CA MET A 176 4.80 -3.34 -26.65
C MET A 176 5.66 -2.38 -25.79
N ILE A 177 5.81 -2.66 -24.50
CA ILE A 177 6.65 -1.86 -23.59
C ILE A 177 8.14 -1.90 -24.00
N ALA A 178 8.63 -3.05 -24.43
CA ALA A 178 10.03 -3.19 -24.87
C ALA A 178 10.33 -2.47 -26.20
N GLU A 179 9.31 -2.28 -27.04
CA GLU A 179 9.43 -1.70 -28.39
C GLU A 179 9.24 -0.17 -28.43
N GLN A 180 8.70 0.43 -27.36
CA GLN A 180 8.70 1.88 -27.13
C GLN A 180 10.12 2.43 -26.90
#